data_AF-A0A660UHT7-F1
#
_entry.id   AF-A0A660UHT7-F1
#
_cell.length_a   1.000
_cell.length_b   1.000
_cell.length_c   1.000
_cell.angle_alpha   90.00
_cell.angle_beta   90.00
_cell.angle_gamma   90.00
#
_symmetry.space_group_name_H-M   'P 1'
#
loop_
_entity.id
_entity.type
_entity.pdbx_description
1 polymer ?
#
loop_
_entity_poly.entity_id
_entity_poly.type
_entity_poly.pdbx_seq_one_letter_code
_entity_poly.pdbx_strand_id
1 'polypeptide(L)'
;MIRYTRNHEWIEVEGDIGVVGVTERWIAERGEIDYIDLPEVGEEYEKDEPVARVESIEGKEYHILAPVTGEIVEVNKALEEDLDLVNRSPEGDGWIFKIKIEMRRELKSLMKLEEYQEYEEEEELREFDIIELGEEEFEEEEEELF
;
A
#
# COMPACT_ATOMS: atom_id res chain seq x y z
N MET A 1 -16.18 -6.46 -3.46
CA MET A 1 -15.70 -5.69 -4.64
C MET A 1 -14.35 -5.14 -4.30
N ILE A 2 -13.32 -5.39 -5.11
CA ILE A 2 -11.95 -4.92 -4.81
C ILE A 2 -11.62 -3.62 -5.56
N ARG A 3 -10.87 -2.74 -4.89
CA ARG A 3 -10.32 -1.49 -5.41
C ARG A 3 -8.92 -1.26 -4.87
N TYR A 4 -8.15 -0.45 -5.57
CA TYR A 4 -6.75 -0.18 -5.27
C TYR A 4 -6.46 1.33 -5.19
N THR A 5 -5.52 1.70 -4.34
CA THR A 5 -5.00 3.07 -4.24
C THR A 5 -3.75 3.22 -5.10
N ARG A 6 -3.28 4.47 -5.24
CA ARG A 6 -1.97 4.76 -5.86
C ARG A 6 -0.79 4.46 -4.92
N ASN A 7 -1.04 4.29 -3.62
CA ASN A 7 0.00 3.93 -2.66
C ASN A 7 0.07 2.42 -2.42
N HIS A 8 -0.54 1.61 -3.30
CA HIS A 8 -0.49 0.15 -3.25
C HIS A 8 -1.20 -0.46 -2.03
N GLU A 9 -2.27 0.18 -1.55
CA GLU A 9 -3.26 -0.47 -0.68
C GLU A 9 -4.43 -1.02 -1.49
N TRP A 10 -5.04 -2.11 -1.01
CA TRP A 10 -6.29 -2.64 -1.55
C TRP A 10 -7.43 -2.52 -0.53
N ILE A 11 -8.65 -2.40 -1.04
CA ILE A 11 -9.87 -2.46 -0.25
C ILE A 11 -10.89 -3.40 -0.88
N GLU A 12 -11.28 -4.44 -0.14
CA GLU A 12 -12.41 -5.31 -0.48
C GLU A 12 -13.69 -4.86 0.23
N VAL A 13 -14.64 -4.37 -0.56
CA VAL A 13 -15.92 -3.84 -0.06
C VAL A 13 -17.00 -4.93 -0.03
N GLU A 14 -17.53 -5.17 1.17
CA GLU A 14 -18.70 -6.01 1.48
C GLU A 14 -19.77 -5.17 2.19
N GLY A 15 -20.82 -4.75 1.47
CA GLY A 15 -21.83 -3.86 2.03
C GLY A 15 -21.27 -2.47 2.34
N ASP A 16 -21.27 -2.09 3.62
CA ASP A 16 -20.70 -0.86 4.17
C ASP A 16 -19.32 -1.05 4.83
N ILE A 17 -18.78 -2.27 4.84
CA ILE A 17 -17.46 -2.57 5.38
C ILE A 17 -16.45 -2.74 4.23
N GLY A 18 -15.26 -2.15 4.41
CA GLY A 18 -14.09 -2.40 3.59
C GLY A 18 -13.03 -3.14 4.38
N VAL A 19 -12.58 -4.30 3.91
CA VAL A 19 -11.37 -4.97 4.39
C VAL A 19 -10.18 -4.34 3.68
N VAL A 20 -9.15 -3.93 4.41
CA VAL A 20 -8.01 -3.19 3.87
C VAL A 20 -6.70 -3.93 4.18
N GLY A 21 -5.81 -3.96 3.19
CA GLY A 21 -4.45 -4.47 3.30
C GLY A 21 -3.53 -3.79 2.29
N VAL A 22 -2.32 -4.32 2.16
CA VAL A 22 -1.30 -3.86 1.21
C VAL A 22 -1.17 -4.85 0.06
N THR A 23 -0.77 -4.41 -1.14
CA THR A 23 -0.56 -5.32 -2.27
C THR A 23 0.82 -5.97 -2.22
N GLU A 24 1.06 -6.99 -3.06
CA GLU A 24 2.41 -7.55 -3.24
C GLU A 24 3.43 -6.48 -3.67
N ARG A 25 3.02 -5.52 -4.52
CA ARG A 25 3.86 -4.40 -4.95
C ARG A 25 4.27 -3.49 -3.80
N TRP A 26 3.37 -3.24 -2.84
CA TRP A 26 3.70 -2.44 -1.66
C TRP A 26 4.90 -3.03 -0.91
N ILE A 27 4.89 -4.36 -0.69
CA ILE A 27 5.95 -5.11 -0.01
C ILE A 27 7.21 -5.15 -0.86
N ALA A 28 7.10 -5.38 -2.17
CA ALA A 28 8.24 -5.41 -3.08
C ALA A 28 9.04 -4.10 -3.08
N GLU A 29 8.36 -2.94 -2.99
CA GLU A 29 9.00 -1.62 -3.00
C GLU A 29 9.59 -1.20 -1.64
N ARG A 30 8.97 -1.65 -0.54
CA ARG A 30 9.26 -1.15 0.82
C ARG A 30 10.03 -2.15 1.68
N GLY A 31 10.12 -3.40 1.21
CA GLY A 31 10.72 -4.51 1.91
C GLY A 31 9.74 -5.23 2.84
N GLU A 32 10.15 -6.40 3.30
CA GLU A 32 9.40 -7.20 4.27
C GLU A 32 9.21 -6.44 5.59
N ILE A 33 8.01 -6.56 6.15
CA ILE A 33 7.60 -5.90 7.39
C ILE A 33 8.01 -6.77 8.59
N ASP A 34 8.66 -6.16 9.57
CA ASP A 34 9.01 -6.80 10.86
C ASP A 34 8.37 -6.11 12.08
N TYR A 35 7.68 -4.99 11.86
CA TYR A 35 6.88 -4.32 12.87
C TYR A 35 5.62 -3.68 12.26
N ILE A 36 4.50 -3.79 12.97
CA ILE A 36 3.27 -3.05 12.67
C ILE A 36 2.64 -2.50 13.96
N ASP A 37 2.22 -1.24 13.89
CA ASP A 37 1.37 -0.58 14.89
C ASP A 37 -0.04 -0.48 14.30
N LEU A 38 -0.95 -1.32 14.81
CA LEU A 38 -2.33 -1.41 14.35
C LEU A 38 -3.19 -0.28 14.95
N PRO A 39 -4.20 0.22 14.23
CA PRO A 39 -5.11 1.25 14.75
C PRO A 39 -6.00 0.72 15.88
N GLU A 40 -6.64 1.61 16.64
CA GLU A 40 -7.67 1.22 17.60
C GLU A 40 -9.05 1.11 16.94
N VAL A 41 -9.84 0.11 17.37
CA VAL A 41 -11.24 -0.01 16.94
C VAL A 41 -12.06 1.16 17.51
N GLY A 42 -12.79 1.85 16.64
CA GLY A 42 -13.57 3.04 16.95
C GLY A 42 -12.88 4.36 16.58
N GLU A 43 -11.64 4.33 16.11
CA GLU A 43 -10.97 5.52 15.56
C GLU A 43 -11.53 5.87 14.18
N GLU A 44 -11.66 7.18 13.92
CA GLU A 44 -12.12 7.74 12.65
C GLU A 44 -10.93 8.32 11.89
N TYR A 45 -10.90 8.09 10.58
CA TYR A 45 -9.87 8.59 9.67
C TYR A 45 -10.50 9.21 8.43
N GLU A 46 -9.93 10.33 7.96
CA GLU A 46 -10.21 10.86 6.63
C GLU A 46 -9.41 10.10 5.57
N LYS A 47 -9.91 10.12 4.32
CA LYS A 47 -9.18 9.53 3.19
C LYS A 47 -7.75 10.09 3.11
N ASP A 48 -6.80 9.20 2.82
CA ASP A 48 -5.37 9.46 2.67
C ASP A 48 -4.64 9.80 4.00
N GLU A 49 -5.32 9.69 5.16
CA GLU A 49 -4.67 9.80 6.48
C GLU A 49 -3.92 8.51 6.88
N PRO A 50 -2.80 8.60 7.62
CA PRO A 50 -2.11 7.44 8.17
C PRO A 50 -2.96 6.68 9.19
N VAL A 51 -3.19 5.38 8.94
CA VAL A 51 -3.98 4.50 9.82
C VAL A 51 -3.07 3.57 10.64
N ALA A 52 -2.05 2.99 10.01
CA ALA A 52 -1.10 2.10 10.66
C ALA A 52 0.33 2.53 10.34
N ARG A 53 1.26 2.39 11.30
CA ARG A 53 2.71 2.55 11.08
C ARG A 53 3.34 1.17 10.93
N VAL A 54 4.23 1.02 9.96
CA VAL A 54 4.98 -0.21 9.73
C VAL A 54 6.47 0.08 9.62
N GLU A 55 7.28 -0.88 10.02
CA GLU A 55 8.74 -0.85 9.84
C GLU A 55 9.15 -2.08 9.04
N SER A 56 10.06 -1.88 8.08
CA SER A 56 10.66 -2.98 7.34
C SER A 56 11.86 -3.56 8.09
N ILE A 57 12.26 -4.78 7.72
CA ILE A 57 13.48 -5.45 8.23
C ILE A 57 14.74 -4.58 8.04
N GLU A 58 14.74 -3.69 7.04
CA GLU A 58 15.84 -2.75 6.79
C GLU A 58 15.81 -1.51 7.72
N GLY A 59 14.82 -1.39 8.60
CA GLY A 59 14.63 -0.27 9.51
C GLY A 59 14.02 0.98 8.87
N LYS A 60 13.31 0.84 7.74
CA LYS A 60 12.60 1.95 7.10
C LYS A 60 11.16 2.01 7.60
N GLU A 61 10.70 3.20 7.96
CA GLU A 61 9.33 3.43 8.43
C GLU A 61 8.40 3.85 7.30
N TYR A 62 7.18 3.30 7.30
CA TYR A 62 6.12 3.65 6.36
C TYR A 62 4.77 3.74 7.07
N HIS A 63 3.79 4.28 6.35
CA HIS A 63 2.41 4.33 6.80
C HIS A 63 1.49 3.66 5.78
N ILE A 64 0.45 3.01 6.31
CA ILE A 64 -0.66 2.48 5.54
C ILE A 64 -1.78 3.52 5.63
N LEU A 65 -2.23 3.99 4.48
CA LEU A 65 -3.17 5.11 4.42
C LEU A 65 -4.61 4.64 4.31
N ALA A 66 -5.54 5.46 4.81
CA ALA A 66 -6.97 5.20 4.70
C ALA A 66 -7.41 5.32 3.22
N PRO A 67 -7.91 4.24 2.59
CA PRO A 67 -8.37 4.33 1.19
C PRO A 67 -9.66 5.15 1.04
N VAL A 68 -10.41 5.32 2.12
CA VAL A 68 -11.67 6.05 2.22
C VAL A 68 -11.85 6.60 3.63
N THR A 69 -12.64 7.65 3.76
CA THR A 69 -13.08 8.21 5.05
C THR A 69 -14.01 7.22 5.77
N GLY A 70 -13.71 6.94 7.04
CA GLY A 70 -14.54 6.06 7.87
C GLY A 70 -13.98 5.71 9.25
N GLU A 71 -14.65 4.77 9.91
CA GLU A 71 -14.37 4.30 11.28
C GLU A 71 -13.76 2.89 11.26
N ILE A 72 -12.68 2.65 12.01
CA ILE A 72 -12.12 1.30 12.16
C ILE A 72 -13.06 0.43 13.00
N VAL A 73 -13.49 -0.71 12.45
CA VAL A 73 -14.41 -1.63 13.12
C VAL A 73 -13.78 -2.95 13.53
N GLU A 74 -12.64 -3.30 12.95
CA GLU A 74 -11.93 -4.55 13.23
C GLU A 74 -10.45 -4.41 12.86
N VAL A 75 -9.57 -5.11 13.57
CA VAL A 75 -8.15 -5.27 13.22
C VAL A 75 -7.78 -6.74 13.18
N ASN A 76 -6.83 -7.10 12.32
CA ASN A 76 -6.39 -8.48 12.18
C ASN A 76 -5.48 -8.90 13.33
N LYS A 77 -6.08 -9.43 14.39
CA LYS A 77 -5.34 -9.92 15.56
C LYS A 77 -4.39 -11.09 15.25
N ALA A 78 -4.55 -11.77 14.12
CA ALA A 78 -3.60 -12.80 13.72
C ALA A 78 -2.20 -12.23 13.48
N LEU A 79 -2.08 -10.94 13.13
CA LEU A 79 -0.79 -10.28 12.92
C LEU A 79 0.02 -10.09 14.23
N GLU A 80 -0.64 -10.11 15.39
CA GLU A 80 0.05 -10.10 16.68
C GLU A 80 0.76 -11.44 16.96
N GLU A 81 0.22 -12.54 16.42
CA GLU A 81 0.76 -13.90 16.60
C GLU A 81 1.70 -14.29 15.46
N ASP A 82 1.39 -13.87 14.23
CA ASP A 82 2.13 -14.17 13.00
C ASP A 82 2.12 -12.95 12.05
N LEU A 83 3.02 -12.00 12.31
CA LEU A 83 3.19 -10.80 11.47
C LEU A 83 3.58 -11.15 10.03
N ASP A 84 4.25 -12.28 9.82
CA ASP A 84 4.71 -12.75 8.51
C ASP A 84 3.55 -13.07 7.55
N LEU A 85 2.30 -13.07 8.03
CA LEU A 85 1.11 -13.10 7.18
C LEU A 85 1.05 -11.89 6.23
N VAL A 86 1.45 -10.69 6.66
CA VAL A 86 1.46 -9.51 5.79
C VAL A 86 2.47 -9.68 4.65
N ASN A 87 3.59 -10.36 4.90
CA ASN A 87 4.63 -10.61 3.89
C ASN A 87 4.25 -11.74 2.93
N ARG A 88 3.74 -12.86 3.45
CA ARG A 88 3.46 -14.08 2.66
C ARG A 88 2.09 -14.10 1.99
N SER A 89 1.13 -13.34 2.52
CA SER A 89 -0.25 -13.28 2.01
C SER A 89 -0.82 -11.85 2.08
N PRO A 90 -0.14 -10.85 1.49
CA PRO A 90 -0.52 -9.43 1.59
C PRO A 90 -1.95 -9.13 1.10
N GLU A 91 -2.38 -9.83 0.04
CA GLU A 91 -3.73 -9.71 -0.54
C GLU A 91 -4.69 -10.82 -0.08
N GLY A 92 -4.36 -11.52 1.01
CA GLY A 92 -5.16 -12.62 1.57
C GLY A 92 -5.25 -12.55 3.10
N ASP A 93 -4.61 -13.51 3.77
CA ASP A 93 -4.67 -13.62 5.24
C ASP A 93 -3.94 -12.47 5.96
N GLY A 94 -3.14 -11.69 5.23
CA GLY A 94 -2.40 -10.51 5.69
C GLY A 94 -3.20 -9.19 5.67
N TRP A 95 -4.53 -9.21 5.55
CA TRP A 95 -5.35 -8.01 5.75
C TRP A 95 -5.08 -7.38 7.13
N ILE A 96 -5.30 -6.07 7.26
CA ILE A 96 -4.76 -5.29 8.40
C ILE A 96 -5.89 -4.76 9.27
N PHE A 97 -6.84 -4.06 8.65
CA PHE A 97 -8.01 -3.53 9.36
C PHE A 97 -9.26 -3.58 8.49
N LYS A 98 -10.42 -3.46 9.15
CA LYS A 98 -11.70 -3.21 8.49
C LYS A 98 -12.19 -1.82 8.83
N ILE A 99 -12.65 -1.10 7.83
CA ILE A 99 -13.18 0.25 7.94
C ILE A 99 -14.66 0.26 7.55
N LYS A 100 -15.51 0.89 8.36
CA LYS A 100 -16.89 1.20 8.01
C LYS A 100 -16.91 2.47 7.18
N ILE A 101 -17.36 2.33 5.94
CA ILE A 101 -17.23 3.36 4.91
C ILE A 101 -18.29 4.43 5.10
N GLU A 102 -17.88 5.63 5.49
CA GLU A 102 -18.79 6.77 5.67
C GLU A 102 -18.98 7.57 4.38
N MET A 103 -17.95 7.65 3.53
CA MET A 103 -17.99 8.43 2.30
C MET A 103 -17.86 7.59 1.02
N ARG A 104 -18.88 6.76 0.74
CA ARG A 104 -18.91 5.82 -0.41
C ARG A 104 -18.57 6.39 -1.79
N ARG A 105 -18.71 7.71 -2.00
CA ARG A 105 -18.35 8.37 -3.27
C ARG A 105 -16.84 8.28 -3.55
N GLU A 106 -16.01 8.16 -2.52
CA GLU A 106 -14.55 8.09 -2.63
C GLU A 106 -14.08 6.79 -3.29
N LEU A 107 -14.84 5.71 -3.18
CA LEU A 107 -14.60 4.44 -3.90
C LEU A 107 -14.54 4.61 -5.43
N LYS A 108 -15.12 5.70 -5.97
CA LYS A 108 -15.05 6.01 -7.41
C LYS A 108 -13.72 6.61 -7.83
N SER A 109 -12.92 7.11 -6.87
CA SER A 109 -11.58 7.63 -7.12
C SER A 109 -10.49 6.56 -7.04
N LEU A 110 -10.85 5.37 -6.55
CA LEU A 110 -9.96 4.23 -6.47
C LEU A 110 -9.97 3.44 -7.77
N MET A 111 -8.87 2.75 -8.04
CA MET A 111 -8.66 1.98 -9.26
C MET A 111 -9.32 0.61 -9.17
N LYS A 112 -9.86 0.13 -10.28
CA LYS A 112 -10.14 -1.30 -10.49
C LYS A 112 -8.83 -2.05 -10.74
N LEU A 113 -8.92 -3.38 -10.77
CA LEU A 113 -7.76 -4.23 -11.05
C LEU A 113 -7.08 -3.86 -12.38
N GLU A 114 -7.86 -3.69 -13.45
CA GLU A 114 -7.29 -3.38 -14.76
C GLU A 114 -6.59 -2.01 -14.78
N GLU A 115 -7.19 -1.01 -14.12
CA GLU A 115 -6.62 0.33 -13.99
C GLU A 115 -5.36 0.34 -13.11
N TYR A 116 -5.31 -0.52 -12.09
CA TYR A 116 -4.15 -0.66 -11.20
C TYR A 116 -3.00 -1.38 -11.89
N GLN A 117 -3.27 -2.43 -12.68
CA GLN A 117 -2.26 -3.13 -13.47
C GLN A 117 -1.62 -2.21 -14.52
N GLU A 118 -2.43 -1.43 -15.25
CA GLU A 118 -1.93 -0.41 -16.16
C GLU A 118 -1.07 0.64 -15.42
N TYR A 119 -1.48 1.05 -14.21
CA TYR A 119 -0.70 1.95 -13.37
C TYR A 119 0.64 1.34 -12.95
N GLU A 120 0.69 0.08 -12.52
CA GLU A 120 1.94 -0.60 -12.14
C GLU A 120 2.91 -0.72 -13.32
N GLU A 121 2.41 -1.11 -14.50
CA GLU A 121 3.23 -1.19 -15.72
C GLU A 121 3.79 0.20 -16.10
N GLU A 122 2.97 1.26 -16.01
CA GLU A 122 3.43 2.61 -16.28
C GLU A 122 4.51 3.10 -15.29
N GLU A 123 4.39 2.79 -14.01
CA GLU A 123 5.38 3.18 -13.00
C GLU A 123 6.70 2.41 -13.19
N GLU A 124 6.63 1.11 -13.50
CA GLU A 124 7.81 0.30 -13.81
C GLU A 124 8.55 0.81 -15.06
N LEU A 125 7.82 1.17 -16.12
CA LEU A 125 8.41 1.77 -17.31
C LEU A 125 9.06 3.12 -17.02
N ARG A 126 8.43 3.97 -16.21
CA ARG A 126 9.03 5.25 -15.80
C ARG A 126 10.29 5.07 -14.97
N GLU A 127 10.30 4.08 -14.08
CA GLU A 127 11.49 3.75 -13.29
C GLU A 127 12.64 3.28 -14.18
N PHE A 128 12.34 2.44 -15.18
CA PHE A 128 13.32 2.00 -16.19
C PHE A 128 13.88 3.18 -17.01
N ASP A 129 13.02 4.06 -17.52
CA ASP A 129 13.43 5.24 -18.30
C ASP A 129 14.35 6.16 -17.47
N ILE A 130 14.07 6.33 -16.17
CA ILE A 130 14.90 7.15 -15.27
C ILE A 130 16.28 6.52 -15.06
N ILE A 131 16.35 5.19 -14.90
CA ILE A 131 17.61 4.47 -14.72
C ILE A 131 18.45 4.57 -15.99
N GLU A 132 17.86 4.33 -17.17
CA GLU A 132 18.56 4.42 -18.46
C GLU A 132 19.12 5.84 -18.69
N LEU A 133 18.30 6.87 -18.45
CA LEU A 133 18.76 8.26 -18.53
C LEU A 133 19.90 8.57 -17.55
N GLY A 134 19.84 8.05 -16.32
CA GLY A 134 20.88 8.24 -15.33
C GLY A 134 22.20 7.55 -15.68
N GLU A 135 22.15 6.38 -16.34
CA GLU A 135 23.34 5.68 -16.83
C GLU A 135 23.96 6.42 -18.02
N GLU A 136 23.16 6.91 -18.97
CA GLU A 136 23.65 7.70 -20.11
C GLU A 136 24.33 9.00 -19.65
N GLU A 137 23.73 9.76 -18.72
CA GLU A 137 24.33 10.99 -18.17
C GLU A 137 25.67 10.71 -17.46
N PHE A 138 25.80 9.59 -16.74
CA PHE A 138 27.03 9.20 -16.05
C PHE A 138 28.15 8.82 -17.03
N GLU A 139 27.84 8.11 -18.12
CA GLU A 139 28.82 7.76 -19.15
C GLU A 139 29.35 9.01 -19.89
N GLU A 140 28.48 9.98 -20.21
CA GLU A 140 28.89 11.25 -20.84
C GLU A 140 29.83 12.06 -19.93
N GLU A 141 29.57 12.15 -18.62
CA GLU A 141 30.45 12.83 -17.68
C GLU A 141 31.83 12.16 -17.55
N GLU A 142 31.91 10.83 -17.59
CA GLU A 142 33.21 10.13 -17.60
C GLU A 142 34.01 10.40 -18.88
N GLU A 143 33.37 10.45 -20.05
CA GLU A 143 34.07 10.77 -21.31
C GLU A 143 34.61 12.21 -21.34
N GLU A 144 33.93 13.19 -20.74
CA GLU A 144 34.40 14.58 -20.66
C GLU A 144 35.60 14.79 -19.71
N LEU A 145 35.88 13.84 -18.81
CA LEU A 145 36.97 13.89 -17.84
C LEU A 145 38.33 13.37 -18.36
N PHE A 146 38.39 12.87 -19.60
CA PHE A 146 39.61 12.37 -20.28
C PHE A 146 40.06 13.22 -21.48
#